data_AF-A0A2E7LBH3-F1
#
_entry.id   AF-A0A2E7LBH3-F1
#
_cell.length_a   1.000
_cell.length_b   1.000
_cell.length_c   1.000
_cell.angle_alpha   90.00
_cell.angle_beta   90.00
_cell.angle_gamma   90.00
#
_symmetry.space_group_name_H-M   'P 1'
#
loop_
_entity.id
_entity.type
_entity.pdbx_description
1 polymer ?
#
loop_
_entity_poly.entity_id
_entity_poly.type
_entity_poly.pdbx_seq_one_letter_code
_entity_poly.pdbx_strand_id
1 'polypeptide(L)' 'MVRLVVRDRETIQEAVRRFRKLVERSGIKKEMRRREHYEKPSETKRRARLRAERRARRTRLLADS' A
#
# COMPACT_ATOMS: atom_id res chain seq x y z
N MET A 1 7.19 7.59 5.62
CA MET A 1 8.64 7.38 5.87
C MET A 1 8.81 6.01 6.52
N VAL A 2 9.72 5.17 6.04
CA VAL A 2 9.94 3.82 6.59
C VAL A 2 11.18 3.86 7.47
N ARG A 3 11.07 3.39 8.71
CA ARG A 3 12.19 3.24 9.65
C ARG A 3 12.32 1.78 10.03
N LEU A 4 13.54 1.23 9.94
CA LEU A 4 13.88 -0.12 10.39
C LEU A 4 14.98 0.00 11.45
N VAL A 5 14.76 -0.63 12.60
CA VAL A 5 15.83 -0.85 13.60
C VAL A 5 16.32 -2.29 13.42
N VAL A 6 17.64 -2.44 13.29
CA VAL A 6 18.33 -3.73 13.20
C VAL A 6 18.39 -4.33 14.59
N ARG A 7 18.17 -5.65 14.71
CA ARG A 7 18.21 -6.37 15.99
C ARG A 7 19.60 -7.00 16.17
N ASP A 8 20.03 -7.18 17.42
CA ASP A 8 21.39 -7.62 17.77
C ASP A 8 21.80 -9.01 17.24
N ARG A 9 20.84 -9.86 16.86
CA ARG A 9 21.08 -11.20 16.30
C ARG A 9 20.62 -11.38 14.87
N GLU A 10 20.45 -10.27 14.14
CA GLU A 10 19.95 -10.32 12.76
C GLU A 10 21.10 -10.18 11.76
N THR A 11 21.07 -11.00 10.71
CA THR A 11 22.00 -10.85 9.59
C THR A 11 21.60 -9.66 8.70
N ILE A 12 22.58 -9.04 8.03
CA ILE A 12 22.33 -7.91 7.12
C ILE A 12 21.28 -8.27 6.05
N GLN A 13 21.31 -9.50 5.53
CA GLN A 13 20.38 -9.99 4.50
C GLN A 13 18.93 -10.05 5.01
N GLU A 14 18.72 -10.48 6.26
CA GLU A 14 17.38 -10.50 6.87
C GLU A 14 16.84 -9.10 7.10
N ALA A 15 17.68 -8.17 7.55
CA ALA A 15 17.31 -6.78 7.73
C ALA A 15 16.88 -6.13 6.40
N VAL A 16 17.61 -6.39 5.31
CA VAL A 16 17.25 -5.95 3.96
C VAL A 16 15.91 -6.54 3.50
N ARG A 17 15.67 -7.84 3.77
CA ARG A 17 14.40 -8.49 3.41
C ARG A 17 13.22 -7.88 4.17
N ARG A 18 13.38 -7.58 5.46
CA ARG A 18 12.34 -6.88 6.26
C ARG A 18 12.12 -5.45 5.77
N PHE A 19 13.19 -4.72 5.47
CA PHE A 19 13.10 -3.38 4.91
C PHE A 19 12.30 -3.38 3.61
N ARG A 20 12.61 -4.30 2.68
CA ARG A 20 11.88 -4.44 1.42
C ARG A 20 10.38 -4.69 1.64
N LYS A 21 10.04 -5.60 2.56
CA LYS A 21 8.64 -5.85 2.95
C LYS A 21 7.96 -4.61 3.54
N LEU A 22 8.66 -3.85 4.38
CA LEU A 22 8.12 -2.62 4.97
C LEU A 22 7.90 -1.53 3.91
N VAL A 23 8.83 -1.36 2.97
CA VAL A 23 8.68 -0.43 1.85
C VAL A 23 7.49 -0.83 0.97
N GLU A 24 7.36 -2.10 0.63
CA GLU A 24 6.21 -2.61 -0.14
C GLU A 24 4.89 -2.38 0.61
N ARG A 25 4.84 -2.67 1.92
CA ARG A 25 3.65 -2.49 2.75
C ARG A 25 3.27 -1.03 2.95
N SER A 26 4.26 -0.14 3.10
CA SER A 26 4.02 1.30 3.24
C SER A 26 3.37 1.94 2.02
N GLY A 27 3.39 1.25 0.86
CA GLY A 27 2.73 1.72 -0.34
C GLY A 27 3.39 2.94 -0.99
N ILE A 28 4.62 3.30 -0.59
CA ILE A 28 5.34 4.47 -1.10
C ILE A 28 5.41 4.45 -2.63
N LYS A 29 5.71 3.29 -3.24
CA LYS A 29 5.72 3.14 -4.71
C LYS A 29 4.39 3.47 -5.36
N LYS A 30 3.27 3.14 -4.72
CA LYS A 30 1.92 3.43 -5.20
C LYS A 30 1.59 4.92 -5.04
N GLU A 31 2.05 5.52 -3.95
CA GLU A 31 1.90 6.96 -3.71
C GLU A 31 2.70 7.78 -4.70
N MET A 32 3.94 7.38 -5.01
CA MET A 32 4.77 8.01 -6.04
C MET A 32 4.03 8.03 -7.38
N ARG A 33 3.55 6.87 -7.87
CA ARG A 33 2.77 6.77 -9.11
C ARG A 33 1.49 7.61 -9.11
N ARG A 34 0.86 7.79 -7.95
CA ARG A 34 -0.33 8.65 -7.84
C ARG A 34 0.02 10.13 -7.97
N ARG A 35 1.21 10.54 -7.55
CA ARG A 35 1.69 11.93 -7.54
C ARG A 35 2.52 12.31 -8.77
N GLU A 36 2.88 11.34 -9.62
CA GLU A 36 3.62 11.58 -10.88
C GLU A 36 2.91 12.59 -11.79
N HIS A 37 1.57 12.63 -11.75
CA HIS A 37 0.77 13.59 -12.52
C HIS A 37 -0.31 14.22 -11.65
N TYR A 38 -0.64 15.48 -11.95
CA TYR A 38 -1.77 16.14 -11.32
C TYR A 38 -3.07 15.44 -11.70
N GLU A 39 -3.79 14.93 -10.69
CA GLU A 39 -5.15 14.42 -10.84
C GLU A 39 -6.12 15.47 -10.28
N LYS A 40 -7.11 15.88 -11.08
CA LYS A 40 -8.15 16.80 -10.62
C LYS A 40 -8.86 16.22 -9.39
N PRO A 41 -9.22 17.04 -8.37
CA PRO A 41 -9.87 16.55 -7.16
C PRO A 41 -11.14 15.72 -7.41
N SER A 42 -11.90 16.05 -8.46
CA SER A 42 -13.08 15.29 -8.89
C SER A 42 -12.75 13.85 -9.29
N GLU A 43 -11.69 13.66 -10.07
CA GLU A 43 -11.23 12.34 -10.53
C GLU A 43 -10.69 11.51 -9.36
N THR A 44 -9.95 12.13 -8.44
CA THR A 44 -9.50 11.45 -7.22
C THR A 44 -10.69 10.97 -6.36
N LYS A 45 -11.72 11.81 -6.19
CA LYS A 45 -12.96 11.44 -5.48
C LYS A 45 -13.70 10.30 -6.18
N ARG A 46 -13.85 10.38 -7.52
CA ARG A 46 -14.48 9.34 -8.34
C ARG A 46 -13.76 8.00 -8.20
N ARG A 47 -12.43 8.01 -8.32
CA ARG A 47 -11.57 6.83 -8.15
C ARG A 47 -11.65 6.24 -6.74
N ALA A 48 -11.74 7.08 -5.70
CA ALA A 48 -11.90 6.63 -4.33
C ALA A 48 -13.25 5.91 -4.12
N ARG A 49 -14.35 6.46 -4.63
CA ARG A 49 -15.69 5.86 -4.58
C ARG A 49 -15.72 4.48 -5.24
N LEU A 50 -15.23 4.39 -6.48
CA LEU A 50 -15.17 3.12 -7.22
C LEU A 50 -14.33 2.05 -6.51
N ARG A 51 -13.22 2.44 -5.87
CA ARG A 51 -12.40 1.53 -5.06
C ARG A 51 -13.15 1.03 -3.82
N ALA A 52 -13.91 1.89 -3.15
CA ALA A 52 -14.71 1.51 -1.99
C ALA A 52 -15.82 0.50 -2.39
N GLU A 53 -16.56 0.80 -3.46
CA GLU A 53 -17.60 -0.10 -3.99
C GLU A 53 -17.03 -1.46 -4.38
N ARG A 54 -15.88 -1.50 -5.07
CA ARG A 54 -15.21 -2.76 -5.43
C ARG A 54 -14.78 -3.56 -4.20
N ARG A 55 -14.27 -2.92 -3.14
CA ARG A 55 -13.93 -3.60 -1.90
C ARG A 55 -15.17 -4.16 -1.21
N ALA A 56 -16.22 -3.36 -1.09
CA ALA A 56 -17.47 -3.79 -0.46
C ALA A 56 -18.10 -4.99 -1.20
N ARG A 57 -18.13 -4.96 -2.53
CA ARG A 57 -18.57 -6.11 -3.35
C ARG A 57 -17.76 -7.36 -3.06
N ARG A 58 -16.42 -7.25 -3.04
CA ARG A 58 -15.54 -8.38 -2.74
C ARG A 58 -15.77 -8.94 -1.33
N THR A 59 -15.96 -8.08 -0.34
CA THR A 59 -16.24 -8.50 1.04
C THR A 59 -17.56 -9.25 1.16
N ARG A 60 -18.62 -8.79 0.47
CA ARG A 60 -19.91 -9.50 0.44
C ARG A 60 -19.79 -10.88 -0.18
N LEU A 61 -19.18 -10.98 -1.37
CA LEU A 61 -18.98 -12.26 -2.04
C LEU A 61 -18.22 -13.29 -1.18
N LEU A 62 -17.26 -12.83 -0.38
CA LEU A 62 -16.50 -13.69 0.54
C LEU A 62 -17.27 -14.06 1.82
N ALA A 63 -18.31 -13.30 2.18
CA ALA A 63 -19.16 -13.57 3.35
C ALA A 63 -20.34 -14.49 3.00
N ASP A 64 -20.76 -14.47 1.74
CA ASP A 64 -21.85 -15.30 1.21
C ASP A 64 -21.36 -16.70 0.72
N SER A 65 -20.07 -17.01 0.87
CA SER A 65 -19.43 -18.30 0.53
C SER A 65 -18.95 -19.03 1.79
#